data_AF-A0A178XA60-F1
#
_entry.id   AF-A0A178XA60-F1
#
_cell.length_a   1.000
_cell.length_b   1.000
_cell.length_c   1.000
_cell.angle_alpha   90.00
_cell.angle_beta   90.00
_cell.angle_gamma   90.00
#
_symmetry.space_group_name_H-M   'P 1'
#
loop_
_entity.id
_entity.type
_entity.pdbx_description
1 polymer ?
#
loop_
_entity_poly.entity_id
_entity_poly.type
_entity_poly.pdbx_seq_one_letter_code
_entity_poly.pdbx_strand_id
1 'polypeptide(L)'
;MALRDKTLGLLGLGRLGAEVARIGQAFGMKPIAWSQHLTPGRAAEHGVTAVSKEDLFARSDVLSVHLVLSGRTRGLVGAAEFAAMKPSALLVNTSRGPIVDESALVEALRGKKIAAAALDVYDVEPLPAQHPLRTLDNAILTPHIGYVSRETYEIFYGGAVEDIAAFQAGEPINVLNG
;
A
#
# COMPACT_ATOMS: atom_id res chain seq x y z
N MET A 1 0.94 0.13 20.63
CA MET A 1 1.91 1.20 20.34
C MET A 1 1.14 2.50 20.11
N ALA A 2 1.52 3.62 20.75
CA ALA A 2 0.93 4.92 20.43
C ALA A 2 1.55 5.48 19.13
N LEU A 3 0.75 6.16 18.29
CA LEU A 3 1.18 6.67 16.97
C LEU A 3 1.94 8.00 17.05
N ARG A 4 1.63 8.85 18.03
CA ARG A 4 2.31 10.14 18.19
C ARG A 4 3.83 9.96 18.27
N ASP A 5 4.56 10.84 17.58
CA ASP A 5 6.02 10.86 17.46
C ASP A 5 6.65 9.65 16.74
N LYS A 6 5.85 8.70 16.24
CA LYS A 6 6.33 7.57 15.43
C LYS A 6 6.54 7.97 13.97
N THR A 7 7.42 7.25 13.30
CA THR A 7 7.71 7.44 11.89
C THR A 7 6.69 6.68 11.04
N LEU A 8 6.02 7.41 10.15
CA LEU A 8 5.18 6.85 9.09
C LEU A 8 6.00 6.78 7.81
N GLY A 9 6.37 5.59 7.38
CA GLY A 9 7.00 5.36 6.08
C GLY A 9 5.95 5.19 4.99
N LEU A 10 6.08 5.96 3.92
CA LEU A 10 5.24 5.88 2.73
C LEU A 10 6.08 5.36 1.57
N LEU A 11 5.85 4.09 1.20
CA LEU A 11 6.41 3.51 -0.01
C LEU A 11 5.52 3.95 -1.18
N GLY A 12 5.85 5.09 -1.78
CA GLY A 12 5.02 5.81 -2.74
C GLY A 12 4.35 7.05 -2.15
N LEU A 13 4.55 8.20 -2.80
CA LEU A 13 3.91 9.47 -2.47
C LEU A 13 3.11 10.03 -3.66
N GLY A 14 2.24 9.19 -4.21
CA GLY A 14 1.21 9.61 -5.17
C GLY A 14 -0.02 10.19 -4.45
N ARG A 15 -1.16 10.28 -5.16
CA ARG A 15 -2.42 10.80 -4.60
C ARG A 15 -2.81 10.15 -3.27
N LEU A 16 -2.85 8.81 -3.21
CA LEU A 16 -3.23 8.09 -2.00
C LEU A 16 -2.18 8.19 -0.88
N GLY A 17 -0.89 8.12 -1.23
CA GLY A 17 0.19 8.26 -0.25
C GLY A 17 0.20 9.65 0.41
N ALA A 18 -0.12 10.70 -0.34
CA ALA A 18 -0.24 12.06 0.19
C ALA A 18 -1.42 12.20 1.17
N GLU A 19 -2.58 11.60 0.87
CA GLU A 19 -3.72 11.59 1.80
C GLU A 19 -3.39 10.84 3.10
N VAL A 20 -2.70 9.69 2.99
CA VAL A 20 -2.25 8.94 4.17
C VAL A 20 -1.21 9.73 4.96
N ALA A 21 -0.31 10.48 4.30
CA ALA A 21 0.62 11.38 4.99
C ALA A 21 -0.13 12.42 5.84
N ARG A 22 -1.14 13.07 5.25
CA ARG A 22 -1.99 14.07 5.92
C ARG A 22 -2.70 13.49 7.14
N ILE A 23 -3.25 12.28 7.02
CA ILE A 23 -3.87 11.58 8.15
C ILE A 23 -2.82 11.29 9.22
N GLY A 24 -1.66 10.73 8.86
CA GLY A 24 -0.59 10.43 9.81
C GLY A 24 -0.11 11.65 10.59
N GLN A 25 0.05 12.80 9.91
CA GLN A 25 0.38 14.07 10.54
C GLN A 25 -0.68 14.52 11.56
N ALA A 26 -1.97 14.31 11.28
CA ALA A 26 -3.04 14.61 12.22
C ALA A 26 -2.97 13.75 13.50
N PHE A 27 -2.40 12.54 13.41
CA PHE A 27 -2.07 11.69 14.57
C PHE A 27 -0.74 12.05 15.24
N GLY A 28 -0.03 13.08 14.76
CA GLY A 28 1.28 13.50 15.25
C GLY A 28 2.42 12.57 14.83
N MET A 29 2.27 11.80 13.76
CA MET A 29 3.35 11.01 13.18
C MET A 29 4.30 11.88 12.35
N LYS A 30 5.50 11.35 12.08
CA LYS A 30 6.56 11.98 11.29
C LYS A 30 6.65 11.26 9.93
N PRO A 31 6.00 11.76 8.86
CA PRO A 31 6.00 11.05 7.60
C PRO A 31 7.34 11.19 6.86
N ILE A 32 7.85 10.06 6.41
CA ILE A 32 8.96 9.95 5.47
C ILE A 32 8.49 9.16 4.25
N ALA A 33 9.05 9.43 3.08
CA ALA A 33 8.64 8.74 1.86
C ALA A 33 9.80 8.43 0.93
N TRP A 34 9.62 7.35 0.17
CA TRP A 34 10.46 7.04 -0.98
C TRP A 34 9.59 6.57 -2.14
N SER A 35 9.98 6.97 -3.35
CA SER A 35 9.59 6.31 -4.59
C SER A 35 10.65 6.58 -5.64
N GLN A 36 10.63 5.78 -6.72
CA GLN A 36 11.39 5.93 -7.96
C GLN A 36 12.00 7.31 -8.22
N HIS A 37 11.09 8.27 -8.37
CA HIS A 37 11.34 9.60 -8.88
C HIS A 37 10.90 10.68 -7.87
N LEU A 38 10.82 10.34 -6.59
CA LEU A 38 10.42 11.30 -5.56
C LEU A 38 11.54 12.32 -5.35
N THR A 39 11.21 13.59 -5.51
CA THR A 39 12.12 14.69 -5.18
C THR A 39 11.81 15.24 -3.78
N PRO A 40 12.80 15.80 -3.07
CA PRO A 40 12.56 16.47 -1.79
C PRO A 40 11.51 17.58 -1.87
N GLY A 41 11.52 18.37 -2.95
CA GLY A 41 10.54 19.45 -3.16
C GLY A 41 9.10 18.93 -3.22
N ARG A 42 8.85 17.87 -4.00
CA ARG A 42 7.52 17.25 -4.10
C ARG A 42 7.06 16.62 -2.79
N ALA A 43 7.98 16.07 -1.99
CA ALA A 43 7.63 15.56 -0.67
C ALA A 43 7.27 16.70 0.30
N ALA A 44 8.00 17.82 0.23
CA ALA A 44 7.79 18.98 1.09
C ALA A 44 6.42 19.65 0.87
N GLU A 45 5.87 19.61 -0.35
CA GLU A 45 4.49 20.07 -0.65
C GLU A 45 3.42 19.37 0.21
N HIS A 46 3.71 18.16 0.70
CA HIS A 46 2.84 17.38 1.57
C HIS A 46 3.32 17.34 3.04
N GLY A 47 4.33 18.14 3.41
CA GLY A 47 4.95 18.08 4.74
C GLY A 47 5.64 16.75 5.03
N VAL A 48 6.15 16.08 3.98
CA VAL A 48 6.82 14.77 4.05
C VAL A 48 8.31 14.94 3.77
N THR A 49 9.14 14.16 4.47
CA THR A 49 10.58 14.12 4.17
C THR A 49 10.88 13.01 3.15
N ALA A 50 11.43 13.35 1.97
CA ALA A 50 11.96 12.35 1.05
C ALA A 50 13.24 11.72 1.62
N VAL A 51 13.35 10.40 1.59
CA VAL A 51 14.49 9.62 2.12
C VAL A 51 14.93 8.57 1.10
N SER A 52 16.07 7.90 1.33
CA SER A 52 16.45 6.74 0.52
C SER A 52 15.55 5.53 0.80
N LYS A 53 15.63 4.49 -0.04
CA LYS A 53 14.86 3.27 0.16
C LYS A 53 15.26 2.62 1.49
N GLU A 54 16.56 2.53 1.74
CA GLU A 54 17.15 1.93 2.94
C GLU A 54 16.68 2.66 4.19
N ASP A 55 16.74 4.00 4.18
CA ASP A 55 16.26 4.83 5.28
C ASP A 55 14.76 4.65 5.53
N LEU A 56 13.96 4.48 4.47
CA LEU A 56 12.52 4.23 4.59
C LEU A 56 12.28 2.97 5.45
N PHE A 57 12.87 1.85 5.07
CA PHE A 57 12.67 0.58 5.79
C PHE A 57 13.25 0.63 7.20
N ALA A 58 14.46 1.18 7.38
CA ALA A 58 15.13 1.24 8.68
C ALA A 58 14.40 2.12 9.71
N ARG A 59 13.78 3.22 9.28
CA ARG A 59 13.23 4.23 10.18
C ARG A 59 11.74 4.10 10.45
N SER A 60 11.00 3.37 9.62
CA SER A 60 9.54 3.22 9.73
C SER A 60 9.12 2.46 10.98
N ASP A 61 8.17 3.02 11.73
CA ASP A 61 7.41 2.28 12.75
C ASP A 61 6.13 1.70 12.15
N VAL A 62 5.54 2.42 11.18
CA VAL A 62 4.49 1.93 10.29
C VAL A 62 4.94 2.20 8.87
N LEU A 63 5.01 1.17 8.02
CA LEU A 63 5.31 1.28 6.60
C LEU A 63 4.04 0.99 5.80
N SER A 64 3.59 1.94 4.99
CA SER A 64 2.39 1.81 4.16
C SER A 64 2.74 1.86 2.67
N VAL A 65 2.20 0.93 1.89
CA VAL A 65 2.48 0.75 0.46
C VAL A 65 1.44 1.49 -0.40
N HIS A 66 1.91 2.39 -1.26
CA HIS A 66 1.13 3.25 -2.15
C HIS A 66 1.78 3.36 -3.56
N LEU A 67 2.14 2.22 -4.15
CA LEU A 67 2.75 2.15 -5.48
C LEU A 67 1.82 1.43 -6.46
N VAL A 68 1.96 1.81 -7.74
CA VAL A 68 1.39 1.05 -8.85
C VAL A 68 2.22 -0.21 -9.07
N LEU A 69 1.56 -1.36 -9.30
CA LEU A 69 2.23 -2.60 -9.67
C LEU A 69 2.77 -2.49 -11.10
N SER A 70 4.04 -2.84 -11.27
CA SER A 70 4.78 -2.85 -12.53
C SER A 70 5.94 -3.85 -12.42
N GLY A 71 6.68 -4.08 -13.50
CA GLY A 71 7.91 -4.88 -13.45
C GLY A 71 8.96 -4.32 -12.47
N ARG A 72 8.96 -3.01 -12.19
CA ARG A 72 9.90 -2.34 -11.29
C ARG A 72 9.49 -2.41 -9.81
N THR A 73 8.22 -2.65 -9.55
CA THR A 73 7.65 -2.64 -8.19
C THR A 73 7.23 -4.02 -7.71
N ARG A 74 7.21 -5.03 -8.59
CA ARG A 74 7.00 -6.43 -8.22
C ARG A 74 8.13 -6.93 -7.33
N GLY A 75 7.80 -7.52 -6.19
CA GLY A 75 8.76 -8.05 -5.21
C GLY A 75 9.68 -6.97 -4.61
N LEU A 76 9.26 -5.70 -4.65
CA LEU A 76 10.08 -4.58 -4.19
C LEU A 76 10.33 -4.62 -2.68
N VAL A 77 9.41 -5.20 -1.93
CA VAL A 77 9.53 -5.48 -0.50
C VAL A 77 9.81 -6.97 -0.33
N GLY A 78 11.08 -7.34 -0.19
CA GLY A 78 11.51 -8.72 -0.01
C GLY A 78 12.20 -8.95 1.34
N ALA A 79 12.93 -10.06 1.44
CA ALA A 79 13.61 -10.47 2.67
C ALA A 79 14.63 -9.42 3.17
N ALA A 80 15.34 -8.74 2.26
CA ALA A 80 16.31 -7.70 2.63
C ALA A 80 15.62 -6.47 3.24
N GLU A 81 14.50 -6.04 2.66
CA GLU A 81 13.70 -4.94 3.20
C GLU A 81 13.12 -5.28 4.57
N PHE A 82 12.56 -6.49 4.75
CA PHE A 82 12.08 -6.93 6.05
C PHE A 82 13.19 -7.02 7.09
N ALA A 83 14.40 -7.45 6.70
CA ALA A 83 15.55 -7.50 7.60
C ALA A 83 16.03 -6.12 8.04
N ALA A 84 15.84 -5.08 7.21
CA ALA A 84 16.17 -3.71 7.54
C ALA A 84 15.13 -3.04 8.45
N MET A 85 13.89 -3.55 8.50
CA MET A 85 12.83 -2.99 9.34
C MET A 85 13.06 -3.23 10.84
N LYS A 86 12.44 -2.39 11.66
CA LYS A 86 12.43 -2.58 13.11
C LYS A 86 11.63 -3.85 13.46
N PRO A 87 12.04 -4.63 14.47
CA PRO A 87 11.23 -5.74 14.99
C PRO A 87 9.82 -5.31 15.46
N SER A 88 9.66 -4.05 15.86
CA SER A 88 8.38 -3.47 16.27
C SER A 88 7.55 -2.90 15.12
N ALA A 89 8.05 -2.93 13.88
CA ALA A 89 7.41 -2.25 12.75
C ALA A 89 6.13 -2.96 12.31
N LEU A 90 5.20 -2.17 11.77
CA LEU A 90 3.97 -2.64 11.15
C LEU A 90 4.02 -2.40 9.64
N LEU A 91 3.67 -3.41 8.84
CA LEU A 91 3.45 -3.25 7.40
C LEU A 91 1.96 -3.07 7.09
N VAL A 92 1.62 -2.15 6.19
CA VAL A 92 0.28 -2.01 5.62
C VAL A 92 0.36 -2.06 4.10
N ASN A 93 -0.37 -2.98 3.47
CA ASN A 93 -0.49 -3.05 2.02
C ASN A 93 -1.96 -3.05 1.57
N THR A 94 -2.37 -1.93 0.98
CA THR A 94 -3.67 -1.75 0.32
C THR A 94 -3.53 -1.43 -1.16
N SER A 95 -2.34 -1.67 -1.73
CA SER A 95 -2.03 -1.39 -3.14
C SER A 95 -2.26 -2.62 -4.02
N ARG A 96 -1.25 -3.49 -4.13
CA ARG A 96 -1.32 -4.77 -4.86
C ARG A 96 -0.46 -5.80 -4.12
N GLY A 97 -0.92 -7.04 -4.05
CA GLY A 97 -0.19 -8.15 -3.39
C GLY A 97 1.24 -8.27 -3.89
N PRO A 98 1.47 -8.42 -5.21
CA PRO A 98 2.79 -8.75 -5.76
C PRO A 98 3.87 -7.66 -5.62
N ILE A 99 3.55 -6.50 -5.03
CA ILE A 99 4.56 -5.50 -4.67
C ILE A 99 5.42 -6.00 -3.50
N VAL A 100 4.82 -6.80 -2.62
CA VAL A 100 5.48 -7.47 -1.51
C VAL A 100 5.72 -8.92 -1.92
N ASP A 101 6.93 -9.43 -1.69
CA ASP A 101 7.19 -10.85 -1.82
C ASP A 101 6.44 -11.60 -0.71
N GLU A 102 5.39 -12.35 -1.09
CA GLU A 102 4.49 -13.01 -0.14
C GLU A 102 5.22 -14.06 0.71
N SER A 103 6.15 -14.80 0.12
CA SER A 103 6.92 -15.81 0.85
C SER A 103 7.83 -15.15 1.90
N ALA A 104 8.51 -14.08 1.54
CA ALA A 104 9.32 -13.31 2.47
C ALA A 104 8.48 -12.67 3.57
N LEU A 105 7.27 -12.19 3.26
CA LEU A 105 6.35 -11.65 4.26
C LEU A 105 5.90 -12.71 5.27
N VAL A 106 5.49 -13.88 4.79
CA VAL A 106 5.09 -15.01 5.66
C VAL A 106 6.21 -15.39 6.61
N GLU A 107 7.44 -15.51 6.11
CA GLU A 107 8.60 -15.84 6.95
C GLU A 107 8.99 -14.70 7.91
N ALA A 108 8.89 -13.44 7.47
CA ALA A 108 9.11 -12.29 8.33
C ALA A 108 8.11 -12.24 9.50
N LEU A 109 6.84 -12.55 9.25
CA LEU A 109 5.78 -12.56 10.27
C LEU A 109 5.93 -13.76 11.23
N ARG A 110 6.15 -14.97 10.70
CA ARG A 110 6.40 -16.18 11.50
C ARG A 110 7.61 -16.02 12.40
N GLY A 111 8.69 -15.49 11.84
CA GLY A 111 9.95 -15.24 12.55
C GLY A 111 9.94 -13.96 13.40
N LYS A 112 8.82 -13.23 13.46
CA LYS A 112 8.67 -11.95 14.17
C LYS A 112 9.78 -10.93 13.84
N LYS A 113 10.21 -10.91 12.57
CA LYS A 113 11.15 -9.91 12.03
C LYS A 113 10.51 -8.53 11.96
N ILE A 114 9.20 -8.49 11.78
CA ILE A 114 8.34 -7.32 12.01
C ILE A 114 7.22 -7.74 12.97
N ALA A 115 6.59 -6.75 13.60
CA ALA A 115 5.60 -7.02 14.63
C ALA A 115 4.31 -7.60 14.03
N ALA A 116 3.80 -6.99 12.96
CA ALA A 116 2.57 -7.42 12.29
C ALA A 116 2.43 -6.84 10.88
N ALA A 117 1.47 -7.36 10.11
CA ALA A 117 1.04 -6.79 8.84
C ALA A 117 -0.49 -6.65 8.77
N ALA A 118 -0.97 -5.61 8.09
CA ALA A 118 -2.36 -5.44 7.69
C ALA A 118 -2.45 -5.42 6.15
N LEU A 119 -3.20 -6.36 5.57
CA LEU A 119 -3.24 -6.63 4.14
C LEU A 119 -4.68 -6.57 3.64
N ASP A 120 -4.90 -5.80 2.59
CA ASP A 120 -6.17 -5.79 1.85
C ASP A 120 -6.06 -6.49 0.48
N VAL A 121 -4.83 -6.84 0.07
CA VAL A 121 -4.53 -7.33 -1.28
C VAL A 121 -3.56 -8.50 -1.22
N TYR A 122 -3.66 -9.42 -2.19
CA TYR A 122 -2.95 -10.69 -2.21
C TYR A 122 -2.43 -11.02 -3.62
N ASP A 123 -1.52 -11.99 -3.72
CA ASP A 123 -1.03 -12.47 -5.02
C ASP A 123 -2.12 -13.24 -5.77
N VAL A 124 -2.92 -14.02 -5.04
CA VAL A 124 -4.09 -14.73 -5.53
C VAL A 124 -5.33 -14.24 -4.78
N GLU A 125 -6.31 -13.75 -5.52
CA GLU A 125 -7.58 -13.26 -4.98
C GLU A 125 -8.76 -14.04 -5.58
N PRO A 126 -9.70 -14.56 -4.75
CA PRO A 126 -9.73 -14.49 -3.29
C PRO A 126 -8.60 -15.27 -2.61
N LEU A 127 -8.16 -14.80 -1.43
CA LEU A 127 -7.10 -15.46 -0.66
C LEU A 127 -7.47 -16.93 -0.39
N PRO A 128 -6.66 -17.92 -0.81
CA PRO A 128 -6.98 -19.33 -0.65
C PRO A 128 -7.25 -19.70 0.81
N ALA A 129 -8.18 -20.62 1.05
CA ALA A 129 -8.60 -20.98 2.42
C ALA A 129 -7.45 -21.53 3.27
N GLN A 130 -6.50 -22.25 2.65
CA GLN A 130 -5.38 -22.89 3.35
C GLN A 130 -4.10 -22.02 3.32
N HIS A 131 -4.24 -20.75 2.95
CA HIS A 131 -3.09 -19.85 2.83
C HIS A 131 -2.44 -19.57 4.19
N PRO A 132 -1.11 -19.63 4.34
CA PRO A 132 -0.42 -19.44 5.62
C PRO A 132 -0.80 -18.17 6.38
N LEU A 133 -0.99 -17.06 5.65
CA LEU A 133 -1.37 -15.76 6.24
C LEU A 133 -2.64 -15.86 7.10
N ARG A 134 -3.59 -16.75 6.77
CA ARG A 134 -4.86 -16.90 7.51
C ARG A 134 -4.70 -17.45 8.93
N THR A 135 -3.54 -18.02 9.25
CA THR A 135 -3.26 -18.64 10.57
C THR A 135 -2.30 -17.83 11.44
N LEU A 136 -1.73 -16.75 10.92
CA LEU A 136 -0.78 -15.91 11.66
C LEU A 136 -1.54 -14.98 12.61
N ASP A 137 -1.15 -14.96 13.88
CA ASP A 137 -1.77 -14.13 14.92
C ASP A 137 -1.42 -12.64 14.80
N ASN A 138 -0.43 -12.33 13.95
CA ASN A 138 0.06 -11.00 13.65
C ASN A 138 -0.19 -10.56 12.19
N ALA A 139 -1.21 -11.15 11.54
CA ALA A 139 -1.70 -10.71 10.25
C ALA A 139 -3.18 -10.30 10.34
N ILE A 140 -3.50 -9.06 9.98
CA ILE A 140 -4.87 -8.58 9.81
C ILE A 140 -5.19 -8.62 8.32
N LEU A 141 -6.23 -9.33 7.94
CA LEU A 141 -6.56 -9.63 6.55
C LEU A 141 -7.95 -9.10 6.22
N THR A 142 -8.04 -8.25 5.19
CA THR A 142 -9.31 -7.80 4.62
C THR A 142 -9.43 -8.22 3.14
N PRO A 143 -10.63 -8.48 2.63
CA PRO A 143 -10.81 -9.08 1.30
C PRO A 143 -10.94 -8.03 0.19
N HIS A 144 -9.91 -7.22 -0.04
CA HIS A 144 -9.85 -6.20 -1.08
C HIS A 144 -11.02 -5.21 -1.04
N ILE A 145 -11.21 -4.61 0.12
CA ILE A 145 -12.33 -3.71 0.42
C ILE A 145 -11.95 -2.22 0.40
N GLY A 146 -10.72 -1.86 0.02
CA GLY A 146 -10.25 -0.47 0.01
C GLY A 146 -11.09 0.49 -0.86
N TYR A 147 -11.80 -0.02 -1.86
CA TYR A 147 -12.72 0.75 -2.70
C TYR A 147 -14.20 0.48 -2.40
N VAL A 148 -14.52 -0.45 -1.50
CA VAL A 148 -15.88 -0.92 -1.23
C VAL A 148 -16.58 0.05 -0.28
N SER A 149 -16.99 1.18 -0.84
CA SER A 149 -17.80 2.22 -0.22
C SER A 149 -18.97 2.58 -1.13
N ARG A 150 -20.05 3.09 -0.54
CA ARG A 150 -21.25 3.48 -1.30
C ARG A 150 -20.90 4.51 -2.37
N GLU A 151 -20.16 5.54 -2.00
CA GLU A 151 -19.81 6.66 -2.86
C GLU A 151 -18.93 6.21 -4.03
N THR A 152 -17.98 5.31 -3.77
CA THR A 152 -17.12 4.76 -4.84
C THR A 152 -17.93 3.85 -5.78
N TYR A 153 -18.87 3.07 -5.25
CA TYR A 153 -19.74 2.23 -6.06
C TYR A 153 -20.68 3.06 -6.94
N GLU A 154 -21.26 4.13 -6.42
CA GLU A 154 -22.09 5.05 -7.21
C GLU A 154 -21.33 5.61 -8.40
N ILE A 155 -20.05 6.01 -8.21
CA ILE A 155 -19.19 6.48 -9.31
C ILE A 155 -18.87 5.35 -10.30
N PHE A 156 -18.41 4.19 -9.82
CA PHE A 156 -17.93 3.11 -10.70
C PHE A 156 -19.06 2.47 -11.51
N TYR A 157 -20.18 2.15 -10.87
CA TYR A 157 -21.32 1.55 -11.57
C TYR A 157 -22.07 2.57 -12.42
N GLY A 158 -22.13 3.85 -12.00
CA GLY A 158 -22.63 4.94 -12.84
C GLY A 158 -21.82 5.08 -14.13
N GLY A 159 -20.48 5.17 -14.02
CA GLY A 159 -19.59 5.24 -15.17
C GLY A 159 -19.69 4.03 -16.09
N ALA A 160 -19.84 2.81 -15.54
CA ALA A 160 -20.02 1.61 -16.36
C ALA A 160 -21.32 1.66 -17.20
N VAL A 161 -22.40 2.22 -16.64
CA VAL A 161 -23.66 2.42 -17.39
C VAL A 161 -23.46 3.45 -18.50
N GLU A 162 -22.74 4.53 -18.23
CA GLU A 162 -22.41 5.56 -19.22
C GLU A 162 -21.56 4.98 -20.37
N ASP A 163 -20.53 4.20 -20.06
CA ASP A 163 -19.68 3.52 -21.05
C ASP A 163 -20.50 2.62 -21.99
N ILE A 164 -21.43 1.83 -21.43
CA ILE A 164 -22.31 0.93 -22.20
C ILE A 164 -23.25 1.73 -23.11
N ALA A 165 -23.86 2.81 -22.59
CA ALA A 165 -24.77 3.64 -23.36
C ALA A 165 -24.06 4.32 -24.53
N ALA A 166 -22.87 4.86 -24.28
CA ALA A 166 -22.03 5.53 -25.28
C ALA A 166 -21.57 4.55 -26.38
N PHE A 167 -21.17 3.33 -26.00
CA PHE A 167 -20.86 2.27 -26.96
C PHE A 167 -22.06 1.91 -27.85
N GLN A 168 -23.27 1.78 -27.29
CA GLN A 168 -24.49 1.50 -28.05
C GLN A 168 -24.86 2.63 -29.01
N ALA A 169 -24.54 3.88 -28.67
CA ALA A 169 -24.74 5.04 -29.52
C ALA A 169 -23.70 5.19 -30.64
N GLY A 170 -22.66 4.33 -30.67
CA GLY A 170 -21.56 4.42 -31.63
C GLY A 170 -20.48 5.46 -31.27
N GLU A 171 -20.51 5.98 -30.04
CA GLU A 171 -19.60 7.01 -29.54
C GLU A 171 -18.87 6.52 -28.27
N PRO A 172 -18.06 5.45 -28.33
CA PRO A 172 -17.48 4.85 -27.13
C PRO A 172 -16.57 5.84 -26.38
N ILE A 173 -16.72 5.88 -25.06
CA ILE A 173 -15.88 6.64 -24.12
C ILE A 173 -15.03 5.68 -23.28
N ASN A 174 -13.99 6.19 -22.61
CA ASN A 174 -13.11 5.42 -21.71
C ASN A 174 -12.48 4.15 -22.32
N VAL A 175 -12.29 4.11 -23.65
CA VAL A 175 -11.70 2.97 -24.36
C VAL A 175 -10.28 2.70 -23.87
N LEU A 176 -10.04 1.48 -23.41
CA LEU A 176 -8.72 1.03 -22.98
C LEU A 176 -7.96 0.43 -24.16
N ASN A 177 -6.72 0.87 -24.38
CA ASN A 177 -5.80 0.36 -25.42
C ASN A 177 -6.37 0.45 -26.85
N GLY A 178 -6.78 1.66 -27.26
CA GLY A 178 -7.15 1.92 -28.65
C GLY A 178 -6.09 1.47 -29.65
#